data_AF-A0A1B7VWL1-F1
#
_entry.id   AF-A0A1B7VWL1-F1
#
_cell.length_a   1.000
_cell.length_b   1.000
_cell.length_c   1.000
_cell.angle_alpha   90.00
_cell.angle_beta   90.00
_cell.angle_gamma   90.00
#
_symmetry.space_group_name_H-M   'P 1'
#
loop_
_entity.id
_entity.type
_entity.pdbx_description
1 polymer ?
#
loop_
_entity_poly.entity_id
_entity_poly.type
_entity_poly.pdbx_seq_one_letter_code
_entity_poly.pdbx_strand_id
1 'polypeptide(L)'
;MLHTLSSLQPHPESVPINILSQVPGTPLENQPDVPIWDVVRMIATARIIMPQSDVRLSAGRARLSQVEQALCFMAGANSIITE
;
A
#
# COMPACT_ATOMS: atom_id res chain seq x y z
N MET A 1 5.44 10.62 4.80
CA MET A 1 4.03 10.19 4.99
C MET A 1 3.87 9.22 6.15
N LEU A 2 4.46 8.02 6.13
CA LEU A 2 4.30 7.05 7.23
C LEU A 2 4.64 7.61 8.62
N HIS A 3 5.78 8.31 8.77
CA HIS A 3 6.15 9.01 10.00
C HIS A 3 5.06 9.97 10.51
N THR A 4 4.44 10.72 9.59
CA THR A 4 3.36 11.66 9.93
C THR A 4 2.16 10.92 10.49
N LEU A 5 1.73 9.84 9.84
CA LEU A 5 0.58 9.03 10.28
C LEU A 5 0.84 8.35 11.63
N SER A 6 2.05 7.82 11.84
CA SER A 6 2.45 7.20 13.11
C SER A 6 2.65 8.20 14.26
N SER A 7 2.65 9.50 13.99
CA SER A 7 2.74 10.54 15.02
C SER A 7 1.37 11.04 15.49
N LEU A 8 0.28 10.62 14.85
CA LEU A 8 -1.08 11.01 15.24
C LEU A 8 -1.54 10.25 16.49
N GLN A 9 -2.35 10.90 17.32
CA GLN A 9 -2.99 10.28 18.49
C GLN A 9 -4.52 10.45 18.41
N PRO A 10 -5.28 9.36 18.21
CA PRO A 10 -4.84 8.00 17.90
C PRO A 10 -4.23 7.88 16.49
N HIS A 11 -3.54 6.76 16.20
CA HIS A 11 -3.22 6.40 14.82
C HIS A 11 -4.51 6.28 13.98
N PRO A 12 -4.44 6.50 12.65
CA PRO A 12 -5.58 6.25 11.78
C PRO A 12 -6.08 4.81 11.89
N GLU A 13 -7.39 4.61 11.91
CA GLU A 13 -7.96 3.26 11.91
C GLU A 13 -7.62 2.48 10.64
N SER A 14 -7.55 3.16 9.49
CA SER A 14 -7.17 2.54 8.21
C SER A 14 -6.12 3.38 7.47
N VAL A 15 -5.07 2.71 7.00
CA VAL A 15 -3.95 3.26 6.26
C VAL A 15 -3.92 2.60 4.87
N PRO A 16 -4.43 3.27 3.83
CA PRO A 16 -4.42 2.74 2.47
C PRO A 16 -3.04 2.87 1.83
N ILE A 17 -2.56 1.79 1.24
CA ILE A 17 -1.38 1.76 0.36
C ILE A 17 -1.88 1.60 -1.08
N ASN A 18 -1.73 2.67 -1.86
CA ASN A 18 -2.08 2.71 -3.28
C ASN A 18 -0.81 2.55 -4.12
N ILE A 19 -0.88 1.70 -5.14
CA ILE A 19 0.14 1.60 -6.18
C ILE A 19 -0.25 2.57 -7.29
N LEU A 20 0.70 3.41 -7.71
CA LEU A 20 0.48 4.40 -8.76
C LEU A 20 -0.13 3.72 -9.99
N SER A 21 -1.27 4.24 -10.44
CA SER A 21 -1.87 3.89 -11.72
C SER A 21 -1.57 5.01 -12.69
N GLN A 22 -0.75 4.72 -13.69
CA GLN A 22 -0.43 5.64 -14.76
C GLN A 22 -1.67 5.82 -15.63
N VAL A 23 -2.15 7.06 -15.73
CA VAL A 23 -3.35 7.40 -16.51
C VAL A 23 -2.92 8.37 -17.62
N PRO A 24 -3.25 8.10 -18.90
CA PRO A 24 -2.95 8.99 -20.00
C PRO A 24 -3.47 10.42 -19.76
N GLY A 25 -2.65 11.42 -20.07
CA GLY A 25 -2.91 12.84 -19.84
C GLY A 25 -2.58 13.34 -18.44
N THR A 26 -2.15 12.46 -17.51
CA THR A 26 -1.69 12.90 -16.18
C THR A 26 -0.19 13.19 -16.18
N PRO A 27 0.31 14.09 -15.31
CA PRO A 27 1.75 14.34 -15.18
C PRO A 27 2.59 13.10 -14.80
N LEU A 28 1.94 12.03 -14.34
CA LEU A 28 2.58 10.78 -13.90
C LEU A 28 2.40 9.62 -14.90
N GLU A 29 1.86 9.89 -16.10
CA GLU A 29 1.55 8.87 -17.10
C GLU A 29 2.77 8.03 -17.54
N ASN A 30 3.97 8.62 -17.54
CA ASN A 30 5.21 8.00 -18.05
C ASN A 30 6.12 7.50 -16.92
N GLN A 31 5.62 7.39 -15.69
CA GLN A 31 6.42 6.91 -14.57
C GLN A 31 6.61 5.39 -14.62
N PRO A 32 7.80 4.87 -14.27
CA PRO A 32 8.02 3.44 -14.21
C PRO A 32 7.16 2.80 -13.12
N ASP A 33 6.91 1.50 -13.27
CA ASP A 33 6.23 0.73 -12.24
C ASP A 33 7.07 0.66 -10.96
N VAL A 34 6.37 0.71 -9.82
CA VAL A 34 7.00 0.55 -8.52
C VAL A 34 7.40 -0.92 -8.35
N PRO A 35 8.68 -1.23 -8.08
CA PRO A 35 9.12 -2.60 -7.83
C PRO A 35 8.34 -3.24 -6.68
N ILE A 36 7.93 -4.50 -6.84
CA ILE A 36 7.13 -5.19 -5.82
C ILE A 36 7.78 -5.17 -4.43
N TRP A 37 9.11 -5.30 -4.35
CA TRP A 37 9.81 -5.29 -3.07
C TRP A 37 9.69 -3.97 -2.33
N ASP A 38 9.52 -2.85 -3.03
CA ASP A 38 9.29 -1.55 -2.40
C ASP A 38 7.85 -1.44 -1.88
N VAL A 39 6.87 -2.03 -2.58
CA VAL A 39 5.48 -2.14 -2.11
C VAL A 39 5.42 -3.00 -0.84
N VAL A 40 6.05 -4.17 -0.86
CA VAL A 40 6.14 -5.09 0.29
C VAL A 40 6.82 -4.40 1.48
N ARG A 41 7.93 -3.69 1.25
CA ARG A 41 8.62 -2.92 2.30
C ARG A 41 7.72 -1.83 2.89
N MET A 42 6.99 -1.10 2.05
CA MET A 42 6.05 -0.06 2.49
C MET A 42 4.98 -0.64 3.42
N ILE A 43 4.37 -1.77 3.02
CA ILE A 43 3.33 -2.46 3.80
C ILE A 43 3.90 -2.96 5.14
N ALA A 44 5.05 -3.64 5.12
CA ALA A 44 5.71 -4.12 6.34
C ALA A 44 6.04 -2.98 7.29
N THR A 45 6.57 -1.86 6.76
CA THR A 45 6.88 -0.67 7.57
C THR A 45 5.62 -0.11 8.20
N ALA A 46 4.54 0.06 7.42
CA ALA A 46 3.26 0.55 7.91
C ALA A 46 2.68 -0.34 9.03
N ARG A 47 2.71 -1.66 8.85
CA ARG A 47 2.25 -2.63 9.86
C ARG A 47 3.07 -2.53 11.15
N ILE A 48 4.39 -2.41 11.07
CA ILE A 48 5.26 -2.36 12.25
C ILE A 48 5.01 -1.09 13.07
N ILE A 49 4.94 0.08 12.41
CA ILE A 49 4.85 1.36 13.11
C ILE A 49 3.41 1.70 13.55
N MET A 50 2.39 1.08 12.93
CA MET A 50 0.98 1.26 13.24
C MET A 50 0.29 -0.11 13.40
N PRO A 51 0.58 -0.86 14.47
CA PRO A 51 0.21 -2.28 14.58
C PRO A 51 -1.30 -2.54 14.64
N GLN A 52 -2.09 -1.58 15.15
CA GLN A 52 -3.54 -1.69 15.28
C GLN A 52 -4.32 -1.14 14.08
N SER A 53 -3.65 -0.45 13.15
CA SER A 53 -4.30 0.10 11.97
C SER A 53 -4.55 -0.99 10.92
N ASP A 54 -5.65 -0.86 10.18
CA ASP A 54 -5.90 -1.64 8.99
C ASP A 54 -5.01 -1.14 7.86
N VAL A 55 -4.02 -1.95 7.46
CA VAL A 55 -3.16 -1.67 6.32
C VAL A 55 -3.86 -2.23 5.09
N ARG A 56 -4.44 -1.33 4.28
CA ARG A 56 -5.29 -1.71 3.15
C ARG A 56 -4.51 -1.68 1.84
N LEU A 57 -4.47 -2.80 1.12
CA LEU A 57 -3.97 -2.86 -0.25
C LEU A 57 -5.11 -2.43 -1.19
N SER A 58 -5.01 -1.21 -1.70
CA SER A 58 -6.10 -0.50 -2.38
C SER A 58 -5.88 -0.44 -3.90
N ALA A 59 -5.65 0.75 -4.47
CA ALA A 59 -5.54 0.94 -5.92
C ALA A 59 -4.29 0.27 -6.50
N GLY A 60 -4.41 -0.21 -7.74
CA GLY A 60 -3.32 -0.83 -8.50
C GLY A 60 -3.04 -2.30 -8.16
N ARG A 61 -3.75 -2.90 -7.18
CA ARG A 61 -3.67 -4.32 -6.82
C ARG A 61 -3.89 -5.26 -8.02
N ALA A 62 -4.80 -4.93 -8.93
CA ALA A 62 -5.16 -5.79 -10.07
C ALA A 62 -3.97 -6.05 -11.03
N ARG A 63 -2.91 -5.23 -10.96
CA ARG A 63 -1.68 -5.42 -11.74
C ARG A 63 -0.68 -6.37 -11.07
N LEU A 64 -0.86 -6.67 -9.78
CA LEU A 64 -0.03 -7.62 -9.04
C LEU A 64 -0.47 -9.05 -9.33
N SER A 65 0.48 -9.92 -9.59
CA SER A 65 0.25 -11.37 -9.64
C SER A 65 -0.23 -11.89 -8.28
N GLN A 66 -0.80 -13.09 -8.28
CA GLN A 66 -1.30 -13.73 -7.05
C GLN A 66 -0.20 -13.89 -5.98
N VAL A 67 1.04 -14.20 -6.41
CA VAL A 67 2.19 -14.35 -5.51
C VAL A 67 2.56 -13.00 -4.89
N GLU A 68 2.58 -11.94 -5.69
CA GLU A 68 2.89 -10.59 -5.21
C GLU A 68 1.83 -10.06 -4.23
N GLN A 69 0.56 -10.35 -4.50
CA GLN A 69 -0.52 -10.05 -3.54
C GLN A 69 -0.36 -10.86 -2.25
N ALA A 70 -0.02 -12.16 -2.35
CA ALA A 70 0.24 -12.99 -1.17
C ALA A 70 1.40 -12.44 -0.32
N LEU A 71 2.49 -11.98 -0.96
CA LEU A 71 3.59 -11.30 -0.27
C LEU A 71 3.12 -10.02 0.46
N CYS A 72 2.25 -9.22 -0.17
CA CYS A 72 1.67 -8.04 0.46
C CYS A 72 0.84 -8.38 1.71
N PHE A 73 0.01 -9.43 1.66
CA PHE A 73 -0.74 -9.89 2.83
C PHE A 73 0.19 -10.41 3.92
N MET A 74 1.20 -11.20 3.56
CA MET A 74 2.21 -11.70 4.51
C MET A 74 3.00 -10.56 5.16
N ALA A 75 3.27 -9.48 4.43
CA ALA A 75 3.93 -8.29 4.96
C ALA A 75 3.07 -7.49 5.94
N GLY A 76 1.76 -7.74 6.02
CA GLY A 76 0.87 -7.13 7.01
C GLY A 76 -0.31 -6.38 6.44
N ALA A 77 -0.55 -6.40 5.13
CA ALA A 77 -1.84 -5.96 4.59
C ALA A 77 -2.95 -6.89 5.08
N ASN A 78 -4.09 -6.36 5.49
CA ASN A 78 -5.20 -7.13 6.06
C ASN A 78 -6.58 -6.72 5.51
N SER A 79 -6.61 -5.84 4.53
CA SER A 79 -7.84 -5.33 3.92
C SER A 79 -7.63 -5.02 2.43
N ILE A 80 -8.69 -5.18 1.64
CA ILE A 80 -8.75 -4.88 0.20
C ILE A 80 -10.06 -4.20 -0.14
N ILE A 81 -10.09 -3.51 -1.29
CA ILE A 81 -11.35 -3.09 -1.94
C ILE A 81 -11.69 -4.13 -3.01
N THR A 82 -12.85 -4.76 -2.86
CA THR A 82 -13.45 -5.61 -3.88
C THR A 82 -14.42 -4.74 -4.66
N GLU A 83 -14.03 -4.43 -5.90
CA GLU A 83 -14.72 -3.55 -6.86
C GLU A 83 -14.65 -2.05 -6.57
#